data_AF-A0A497KQQ1-F1
#
_entry.id   AF-A0A497KQQ1-F1
#
_cell.length_a   1.000
_cell.length_b   1.000
_cell.length_c   1.000
_cell.angle_alpha   90.00
_cell.angle_beta   90.00
_cell.angle_gamma   90.00
#
_symmetry.space_group_name_H-M   'P 1'
#
loop_
_entity.id
_entity.type
_entity.pdbx_description
1 polymer ?
#
loop_
_entity_poly.entity_id
_entity_poly.type
_entity_poly.pdbx_seq_one_letter_code
_entity_poly.pdbx_strand_id
1 'polypeptide(L)'
;SESVQDKKTGWLIFYWRIQEDQLKSVIRAQKRRILEKLQVRLEFEKEHDFFYCNDNHCGRYTFEEAMENIFRCPKCGGPLQHFDNSKTIEMLEKKIKELKEELENE
;
A
#
# COMPACT_ATOMS: atom_id res chain seq x y z
N SER A 1 -8.33 17.06 -27.42
CA SER A 1 -8.85 18.38 -26.99
C SER A 1 -9.15 19.18 -28.24
N GLU A 2 -10.25 19.93 -28.24
CA GLU A 2 -10.55 20.89 -29.30
C GLU A 2 -10.34 22.29 -28.74
N SER A 3 -9.71 23.17 -29.53
CA SER A 3 -9.60 24.59 -29.20
C SER A 3 -10.42 25.38 -30.21
N VAL A 4 -11.40 26.15 -29.73
CA VAL A 4 -12.23 27.04 -30.55
C VAL A 4 -11.82 28.47 -30.28
N GLN A 5 -11.58 29.24 -31.34
CA GLN A 5 -11.31 30.67 -31.20
C GLN A 5 -12.63 31.44 -31.19
N ASP A 6 -12.87 32.19 -30.12
CA ASP A 6 -14.04 33.05 -30.01
C ASP A 6 -13.95 34.22 -30.99
N LYS A 7 -14.85 34.26 -31.97
CA LYS A 7 -14.83 35.25 -33.05
C LYS A 7 -15.17 36.68 -32.60
N LYS A 8 -15.71 36.88 -31.39
CA LYS A 8 -16.07 38.21 -30.87
C LYS A 8 -14.96 38.84 -30.02
N THR A 9 -14.19 38.02 -29.34
CA THR A 9 -13.24 38.49 -28.31
C THR A 9 -11.79 38.08 -28.60
N GLY A 10 -11.57 37.16 -29.54
CA GLY A 10 -10.24 36.69 -29.94
C GLY A 10 -9.62 35.65 -29.01
N TRP A 11 -10.29 35.29 -27.90
CA TRP A 11 -9.79 34.31 -26.93
C TRP A 11 -9.87 32.88 -27.46
N LEU A 12 -8.92 32.04 -27.05
CA LEU A 12 -8.94 30.60 -27.28
C LEU A 12 -9.71 29.90 -26.16
N ILE A 13 -10.77 29.18 -26.52
CA ILE A 13 -11.56 28.34 -25.62
C ILE A 13 -11.09 26.90 -25.78
N PHE A 14 -10.61 26.29 -24.69
CA PHE A 14 -10.16 24.91 -24.66
C PHE A 14 -11.25 23.98 -24.13
N TYR A 15 -11.67 23.01 -24.95
CA TYR A 15 -12.55 21.93 -24.54
C TYR A 15 -11.73 20.70 -24.15
N TRP A 16 -11.67 20.47 -22.85
CA TRP A 16 -11.07 19.28 -22.26
C TRP A 16 -12.04 18.11 -22.41
N ARG A 17 -11.55 16.99 -22.96
CA ARG A 17 -12.25 15.72 -23.01
C ARG A 17 -11.38 14.66 -22.37
N ILE A 18 -11.98 13.80 -21.55
CA ILE A 18 -11.29 12.68 -20.93
C ILE A 18 -11.01 11.65 -22.03
N GLN A 19 -9.77 11.19 -22.12
CA GLN A 19 -9.42 10.05 -22.96
C GLN A 19 -9.62 8.77 -22.16
N GLU A 20 -10.75 8.11 -22.35
CA GLU A 20 -11.15 6.92 -21.56
C GLU A 20 -10.12 5.78 -21.64
N ASP A 21 -9.49 5.58 -22.80
CA ASP A 21 -8.46 4.54 -22.98
C ASP A 21 -7.21 4.83 -22.14
N GLN A 22 -6.80 6.09 -22.08
CA GLN A 22 -5.68 6.53 -21.23
C GLN A 22 -6.04 6.37 -19.74
N LEU A 23 -7.29 6.69 -19.37
CA LEU A 23 -7.77 6.53 -18.00
C LEU A 23 -7.71 5.06 -17.54
N LYS A 24 -8.19 4.12 -18.36
CA LYS A 24 -8.13 2.68 -18.06
C LYS A 24 -6.68 2.20 -17.89
N SER A 25 -5.77 2.64 -18.76
CA SER A 25 -4.35 2.31 -18.66
C SER A 25 -3.73 2.81 -17.34
N VAL A 26 -4.06 4.05 -16.94
CA VAL A 26 -3.59 4.64 -15.68
C VAL A 26 -4.12 3.85 -14.48
N ILE A 27 -5.41 3.52 -14.46
CA ILE A 27 -6.02 2.73 -13.37
C ILE A 27 -5.32 1.37 -13.26
N ARG A 28 -5.13 0.67 -14.38
CA ARG A 28 -4.46 -0.63 -14.41
C ARG A 28 -3.02 -0.55 -13.91
N ALA A 29 -2.29 0.51 -14.29
CA ALA A 29 -0.92 0.73 -13.81
C ALA A 29 -0.88 0.98 -12.29
N GLN A 30 -1.84 1.73 -11.73
CA GLN A 30 -1.93 1.96 -10.29
C GLN A 30 -2.29 0.68 -9.54
N LYS A 31 -3.26 -0.11 -10.03
CA LYS A 31 -3.60 -1.42 -9.46
C LYS A 31 -2.37 -2.34 -9.39
N ARG A 32 -1.58 -2.44 -10.47
CA ARG A 32 -0.33 -3.22 -10.46
C ARG A 32 0.69 -2.74 -9.42
N ARG A 33 0.89 -1.43 -9.29
CA ARG A 33 1.79 -0.87 -8.27
C ARG A 33 1.33 -1.18 -6.84
N ILE A 34 0.01 -1.14 -6.61
CA ILE A 34 -0.56 -1.51 -5.31
C ILE A 34 -0.34 -3.00 -5.05
N LEU A 35 -0.58 -3.85 -6.06
CA LEU A 35 -0.35 -5.28 -5.97
C LEU A 35 1.10 -5.61 -5.59
N GLU A 36 2.08 -5.02 -6.28
CA GLU A 36 3.50 -5.20 -5.98
C GLU A 36 3.83 -4.81 -4.53
N LYS A 37 3.33 -3.67 -4.05
CA LYS A 37 3.51 -3.24 -2.66
C LYS A 37 2.90 -4.20 -1.65
N LEU A 38 1.71 -4.74 -1.94
CA LEU A 38 1.05 -5.72 -1.08
C LEU A 38 1.84 -7.03 -1.05
N GLN A 39 2.38 -7.48 -2.18
CA GLN A 39 3.20 -8.69 -2.25
C GLN A 39 4.50 -8.55 -1.45
N VAL A 40 5.22 -7.43 -1.62
CA VAL A 40 6.41 -7.13 -0.81
C VAL A 40 6.06 -7.10 0.69
N ARG A 41 4.91 -6.51 1.04
CA ARG A 41 4.47 -6.50 2.43
C ARG A 41 4.13 -7.90 2.95
N LEU A 42 3.49 -8.73 2.13
CA LEU A 42 3.16 -10.11 2.50
C LEU A 42 4.41 -10.95 2.73
N GLU A 43 5.40 -10.85 1.83
CA GLU A 43 6.70 -11.53 1.99
C GLU A 43 7.37 -11.10 3.29
N PHE A 44 7.42 -9.79 3.55
CA PHE A 44 7.96 -9.27 4.81
C PHE A 44 7.25 -9.82 6.05
N GLU A 45 5.91 -9.91 6.04
CA GLU A 45 5.16 -10.49 7.16
C GLU A 45 5.39 -12.01 7.31
N LYS A 46 5.65 -12.74 6.22
CA LYS A 46 5.90 -14.20 6.29
C LYS A 46 7.32 -14.55 6.72
N GLU A 47 8.29 -13.71 6.38
CA GLU A 47 9.70 -13.97 6.66
C GLU A 47 10.13 -13.53 8.07
N HIS A 48 9.43 -12.57 8.67
CA HIS A 48 9.82 -11.98 9.94
C HIS A 48 8.84 -12.35 11.06
N ASP A 49 9.39 -12.77 12.19
CA ASP A 49 8.66 -12.81 13.45
C ASP A 49 8.63 -11.41 14.08
N PHE A 50 7.53 -11.09 14.75
CA PHE A 50 7.31 -9.77 15.32
C PHE A 50 7.12 -9.82 16.83
N PHE A 51 7.54 -8.72 17.46
CA PHE A 51 7.34 -8.45 18.86
C PHE A 51 6.73 -7.07 19.02
N TYR A 52 5.93 -6.87 20.05
CA TYR A 52 5.28 -5.60 20.31
C TYR A 52 5.32 -5.24 21.79
N CYS A 53 5.24 -3.95 22.07
CA CYS A 53 5.12 -3.44 23.43
C CYS A 53 3.65 -3.12 23.72
N ASN A 54 3.16 -3.46 24.92
CA ASN A 54 1.78 -3.20 25.33
C ASN A 54 1.48 -1.71 25.61
N ASP A 55 2.49 -0.85 25.69
CA ASP A 55 2.27 0.58 25.90
C ASP A 55 1.80 1.25 24.61
N ASN A 56 0.70 2.00 24.66
CA ASN A 56 0.05 2.66 23.51
C ASN A 56 0.95 3.62 22.70
N HIS A 57 2.10 4.02 23.23
CA HIS A 57 3.04 4.93 22.58
C HIS A 57 4.20 4.19 21.88
N CYS A 58 4.21 2.86 21.97
CA CYS A 58 5.26 1.99 21.46
C CYS A 58 4.80 1.21 20.22
N GLY A 59 5.77 0.70 19.47
CA GLY A 59 5.52 0.07 18.17
C GLY A 59 5.69 -1.45 18.20
N ARG A 60 5.63 -2.00 16.98
CA ARG A 60 6.02 -3.38 16.66
C ARG A 60 7.46 -3.38 16.14
N TYR A 61 8.21 -4.42 16.48
CA TYR A 61 9.60 -4.64 16.14
C TYR A 61 9.75 -6.03 15.53
N THR A 62 10.73 -6.18 14.65
CA THR A 62 11.18 -7.49 14.14
C THR A 62 11.89 -8.29 15.23
N PHE A 63 12.06 -9.59 15.01
CA PHE A 63 12.84 -10.45 15.90
C PHE A 63 14.27 -9.95 16.07
N GLU A 64 14.92 -9.51 14.98
CA GLU A 64 16.28 -8.98 14.98
C GLU A 64 16.38 -7.74 15.88
N GLU A 65 15.48 -6.77 15.69
CA GLU A 65 15.40 -5.56 16.53
C GLU A 65 15.11 -5.91 18.00
N ALA A 66 14.23 -6.88 18.24
CA ALA A 66 13.93 -7.33 19.60
C ALA A 66 15.16 -7.98 20.25
N MET A 67 15.89 -8.81 19.50
CA MET A 67 17.11 -9.48 19.97
C MET A 67 18.22 -8.47 20.30
N GLU A 68 18.46 -7.48 19.44
CA GLU A 68 19.43 -6.41 19.69
C GLU A 68 19.11 -5.62 20.96
N ASN A 69 17.82 -5.45 21.26
CA ASN A 69 17.36 -4.75 22.46
C ASN A 69 17.05 -5.70 23.64
N ILE A 70 17.46 -6.97 23.57
CA ILE A 70 17.28 -7.98 24.64
C ILE A 70 15.80 -8.07 25.05
N PHE A 71 14.91 -8.08 24.06
CA PHE A 71 13.46 -8.09 24.19
C PHE A 71 12.90 -6.96 25.06
N ARG A 72 13.55 -5.79 25.04
CA ARG A 72 13.06 -4.56 25.69
C ARG A 72 12.74 -3.51 24.64
N CYS A 73 11.68 -2.75 24.89
CA CYS A 73 11.26 -1.66 24.04
C CYS A 73 12.30 -0.53 24.10
N PRO A 74 12.86 -0.08 22.97
CA PRO A 74 13.84 1.01 22.95
C PRO A 74 13.25 2.38 23.34
N LYS A 75 11.92 2.51 23.37
CA LYS A 75 11.22 3.76 23.72
C LYS A 75 10.88 3.87 25.21
N CYS A 76 10.32 2.82 25.80
CA CYS A 76 9.85 2.83 27.19
C CYS A 76 10.63 1.92 28.14
N GLY A 77 11.50 1.05 27.63
CA GLY A 77 12.27 0.07 28.41
C GLY A 77 11.46 -1.14 28.91
N GLY A 78 10.14 -1.18 28.64
CA GLY A 78 9.26 -2.29 28.99
C GLY A 78 9.55 -3.56 28.19
N PRO A 79 9.06 -4.73 28.63
CA PRO A 79 9.27 -5.99 27.92
C PRO A 79 8.49 -6.02 26.59
N LEU A 80 9.09 -6.62 25.58
CA LEU A 80 8.43 -6.94 24.32
C LEU A 80 7.76 -8.33 24.40
N GLN A 81 6.60 -8.47 23.76
CA GLN A 81 5.84 -9.72 23.68
C GLN A 81 5.69 -10.16 22.23
N HIS A 82 5.64 -11.47 21.97
CA HIS A 82 5.44 -12.00 20.63
C HIS A 82 4.12 -11.50 20.04
N PHE A 83 4.16 -11.04 18.79
CA PHE A 83 3.01 -10.57 18.03
C PHE A 83 2.65 -11.58 16.95
N ASP A 84 1.48 -12.20 17.06
CA ASP A 84 0.94 -13.05 16.01
C ASP A 84 0.39 -12.21 14.85
N ASN A 85 1.07 -12.25 13.70
CA ASN A 85 0.68 -11.57 12.48
C ASN A 85 -0.11 -12.44 11.50
N SER A 86 -0.52 -13.66 11.89
CA SER A 86 -1.25 -14.60 11.02
C SER A 86 -2.50 -13.97 10.39
N LYS A 87 -3.25 -13.17 11.16
CA LYS A 87 -4.42 -12.44 10.65
C LYS A 87 -4.05 -11.41 9.57
N THR A 88 -2.92 -10.73 9.73
CA THR A 88 -2.43 -9.76 8.75
C THR A 88 -2.02 -10.45 7.46
N ILE A 89 -1.34 -11.59 7.56
CA ILE A 89 -0.96 -12.43 6.42
C ILE A 89 -2.22 -12.85 5.65
N GLU A 90 -3.22 -13.41 6.33
CA GLU A 90 -4.47 -13.86 5.71
C GLU A 90 -5.20 -12.71 4.97
N MET A 91 -5.31 -11.54 5.62
CA MET A 91 -5.92 -10.36 5.00
C MET A 91 -5.15 -9.89 3.75
N LEU A 92 -3.82 -9.89 3.80
CA LEU A 92 -2.97 -9.51 2.66
C LEU A 92 -3.12 -10.52 1.51
N GLU A 93 -3.09 -11.81 1.79
CA GLU A 93 -3.29 -12.87 0.79
C GLU A 93 -4.65 -12.74 0.10
N LYS A 94 -5.71 -12.55 0.88
CA LYS A 94 -7.05 -12.34 0.34
C LYS A 94 -7.11 -11.11 -0.56
N LYS A 95 -6.55 -9.98 -0.13
CA LYS A 95 -6.58 -8.73 -0.91
C LYS A 95 -5.75 -8.83 -2.18
N ILE A 96 -4.59 -9.49 -2.14
CA ILE A 96 -3.74 -9.78 -3.30
C ILE A 96 -4.50 -10.65 -4.30
N LYS A 97 -5.20 -11.69 -3.82
CA LYS A 97 -6.01 -12.58 -4.67
C LYS A 97 -7.13 -11.81 -5.37
N GLU A 98 -7.92 -11.05 -4.62
CA GLU A 98 -8.99 -10.20 -5.19
C GLU A 98 -8.44 -9.24 -6.27
N LEU A 99 -7.32 -8.57 -5.99
CA LEU A 99 -6.74 -7.59 -6.91
C LEU A 99 -6.15 -8.25 -8.17
N LYS A 100 -5.61 -9.48 -8.06
CA LYS A 100 -5.15 -10.26 -9.22
C LYS A 100 -6.32 -10.69 -10.10
N GLU A 101 -7.39 -11.21 -9.51
CA GLU A 101 -8.61 -11.59 -10.23
C GLU A 101 -9.23 -10.38 -10.94
N GLU A 102 -9.28 -9.21 -10.31
CA GLU A 102 -9.73 -7.97 -10.95
C GLU A 102 -8.87 -7.56 -12.16
N LEU A 103 -7.54 -7.75 -12.08
CA LEU A 103 -6.60 -7.38 -13.14
C LEU A 103 -6.59 -8.35 -14.32
N GLU A 104 -6.95 -9.62 -14.09
CA GLU A 104 -7.09 -10.68 -15.09
C GLU A 104 -8.44 -10.60 -15.83
N ASN A 105 -9.50 -10.18 -15.13
CA ASN A 105 -10.85 -10.03 -15.69
C ASN A 105 -11.11 -8.66 -16.37
N GLU A 106 -10.09 -7.79 -16.46
CA GLU A 106 -10.07 -6.50 -17.18
C GLU A 106 -9.30 -6.56 -18.52
#